data_AF-A0A0T1WF02-F1
#
_entry.id   AF-A0A0T1WF02-F1
#
_cell.length_a   1.000
_cell.length_b   1.000
_cell.length_c   1.000
_cell.angle_alpha   90.00
_cell.angle_beta   90.00
_cell.angle_gamma   90.00
#
_symmetry.space_group_name_H-M   'P 1'
#
loop_
_entity.id
_entity.type
_entity.pdbx_description
1 polymer ?
#
loop_
_entity_poly.entity_id
_entity_poly.type
_entity_poly.pdbx_seq_one_letter_code
_entity_poly.pdbx_strand_id
1 'polypeptide(L)' 'MQVRCVDSSREAARLAARGDQGAASDVVRRAGPVGAELALRRDGGFVVARVSSRSNLLPGITISAEAVAAVEPGL' A
#
# COMPACT_ATOMS: atom_id res chain seq x y z
N MET A 1 -5.25 10.30 8.60
CA MET A 1 -5.43 8.89 8.18
C MET A 1 -5.31 8.76 6.66
N GLN A 2 -6.07 9.53 5.87
CA GLN A 2 -5.98 9.57 4.40
C GLN A 2 -4.54 9.72 3.87
N VAL A 3 -3.81 10.75 4.32
CA VAL A 3 -2.43 11.02 3.88
C VAL A 3 -1.51 9.82 4.16
N ARG A 4 -1.63 9.21 5.34
CA ARG A 4 -0.87 7.99 5.69
C ARG A 4 -1.20 6.80 4.77
N CYS A 5 -2.48 6.59 4.40
CA CYS A 5 -2.83 5.59 3.41
C CYS A 5 -2.19 5.88 2.04
N VAL A 6 -2.23 7.14 1.58
CA VAL A 6 -1.64 7.54 0.29
C VAL A 6 -0.13 7.32 0.28
N ASP A 7 0.57 7.79 1.31
CA ASP A 7 2.03 7.72 1.38
C ASP A 7 2.51 6.27 1.49
N SER A 8 1.89 5.48 2.38
CA SER A 8 2.24 4.05 2.53
C SER A 8 1.89 3.23 1.29
N SER A 9 0.80 3.52 0.58
CA SER A 9 0.47 2.83 -0.67
C SER A 9 1.53 3.08 -1.74
N ARG A 10 1.98 4.33 -1.91
CA ARG A 10 3.01 4.67 -2.90
C ARG A 10 4.32 3.94 -2.63
N GLU A 11 4.74 3.89 -1.37
CA GLU A 11 5.98 3.23 -1.01
C GLU A 11 5.87 1.70 -1.10
N ALA A 12 4.74 1.13 -0.67
CA ALA A 12 4.46 -0.30 -0.83
C ALA A 12 4.44 -0.73 -2.30
N ALA A 13 3.85 0.08 -3.19
CA ALA A 13 3.84 -0.20 -4.63
C ALA A 13 5.27 -0.27 -5.20
N ARG A 14 6.13 0.68 -4.85
CA ARG A 14 7.53 0.72 -5.32
C ARG A 14 8.33 -0.48 -4.81
N LEU A 15 8.23 -0.80 -3.52
CA LEU A 15 8.94 -1.93 -2.92
C LEU A 15 8.47 -3.26 -3.52
N ALA A 16 7.16 -3.44 -3.65
CA ALA A 16 6.60 -4.65 -4.25
C ALA A 16 6.92 -4.76 -5.76
N ALA A 17 7.03 -3.65 -6.48
CA ALA A 17 7.46 -3.62 -7.87
C ALA A 17 8.92 -4.06 -8.08
N ARG A 18 9.76 -3.98 -7.03
CA ARG A 18 11.11 -4.55 -6.98
C ARG A 18 11.15 -6.02 -6.55
N GLY A 19 10.00 -6.62 -6.28
CA GLY A 19 9.89 -7.97 -5.73
C GLY A 19 9.96 -8.05 -4.20
N ASP A 20 10.13 -6.93 -3.49
CA ASP A 20 10.25 -6.92 -2.03
C ASP A 20 8.89 -6.71 -1.34
N GLN A 21 8.09 -7.78 -1.31
CA GLN A 21 6.78 -7.76 -0.63
C GLN A 21 6.88 -7.71 0.90
N GLY A 22 8.01 -8.17 1.46
CA GLY A 22 8.29 -8.09 2.89
C GLY A 22 8.44 -6.62 3.32
N ALA A 23 9.31 -5.87 2.64
CA ALA A 23 9.48 -4.45 2.89
C ALA A 23 8.20 -3.65 2.59
N ALA A 24 7.42 -4.03 1.57
CA ALA A 24 6.12 -3.42 1.30
C ALA A 24 5.15 -3.58 2.48
N SER A 25 5.10 -4.77 3.08
CA SER A 25 4.27 -5.02 4.27
C SER A 25 4.79 -4.24 5.48
N ASP A 26 6.10 -4.21 5.68
CA ASP A 26 6.75 -3.50 6.78
C ASP A 26 6.50 -1.99 6.73
N VAL A 27 6.58 -1.37 5.54
CA VAL A 27 6.34 0.07 5.41
C VAL A 27 4.89 0.43 5.71
N VAL A 28 3.92 -0.41 5.34
CA VAL A 28 2.51 -0.19 5.70
C VAL A 28 2.31 -0.30 7.21
N ARG A 29 2.94 -1.28 7.87
CA ARG A 29 2.87 -1.39 9.34
C ARG A 29 3.49 -0.17 10.05
N ARG A 30 4.57 0.39 9.53
CA ARG A 30 5.30 1.52 10.16
C ARG A 30 4.69 2.89 9.84
N ALA A 31 4.32 3.13 8.58
CA ALA A 31 3.89 4.45 8.09
C ALA A 31 2.38 4.56 7.88
N GLY A 32 1.68 3.43 7.78
CA GLY A 32 0.23 3.40 7.64
C GLY A 32 -0.53 3.79 8.90
N PRO A 33 -1.86 3.94 8.82
CA PRO A 33 -2.72 3.98 9.99
C PRO A 33 -2.60 2.71 10.87
N VAL A 34 -2.99 2.81 12.13
CA VAL A 34 -3.12 1.62 13.00
C VAL A 34 -4.13 0.65 12.39
N GLY A 35 -3.79 -0.65 12.39
CA GLY A 35 -4.62 -1.69 11.80
C GLY A 35 -4.76 -1.58 10.28
N ALA A 36 -3.83 -0.93 9.60
CA ALA A 36 -3.83 -0.87 8.14
C ALA A 36 -3.59 -2.24 7.52
N GLU A 37 -4.40 -2.56 6.52
CA GLU A 37 -4.29 -3.75 5.68
C GLU A 37 -3.69 -3.37 4.33
N LEU A 38 -2.77 -4.20 3.83
CA LEU A 38 -2.15 -4.08 2.51
C LEU A 38 -2.68 -5.18 1.60
N ALA A 39 -3.18 -4.80 0.43
CA ALA A 39 -3.44 -5.71 -0.68
C ALA A 39 -2.54 -5.35 -1.86
N LEU A 40 -1.85 -6.36 -2.41
CA LEU A 40 -0.99 -6.23 -3.58
C LEU A 40 -1.59 -7.00 -4.75
N ARG A 41 -1.63 -6.38 -5.93
CA ARG A 41 -2.04 -7.02 -7.19
C ARG A 41 -1.02 -6.71 -8.27
N ARG A 42 -0.68 -7.70 -9.09
CA ARG A 42 0.07 -7.48 -10.34
C ARG A 42 -0.92 -7.24 -11.49
N ASP A 43 -0.58 -6.27 -12.34
CA ASP A 43 -1.36 -5.89 -13.51
C ASP A 43 -0.41 -5.65 -14.69
N GLY A 44 -0.17 -6.70 -15.48
CA GLY A 44 0.86 -6.69 -16.51
C GLY A 44 2.23 -6.28 -15.96
N GLY A 45 2.79 -5.19 -16.49
CA GLY A 45 4.07 -4.62 -16.07
C GLY A 45 3.99 -3.75 -14.81
N PHE A 46 2.91 -3.80 -14.04
CA PHE A 46 2.70 -2.95 -12.87
C PHE A 46 2.37 -3.75 -11.60
N VAL A 47 2.68 -3.16 -10.45
CA VAL A 47 2.17 -3.55 -9.14
C VAL A 47 1.25 -2.45 -8.62
N VAL A 48 0.05 -2.85 -8.21
CA VAL A 48 -0.94 -2.03 -7.53
C VAL A 48 -0.91 -2.38 -6.05
N ALA A 49 -0.67 -1.38 -5.20
CA ALA A 49 -0.77 -1.50 -3.75
C ALA A 49 -1.96 -0.70 -3.24
N ARG A 50 -2.87 -1.40 -2.54
CA ARG A 50 -4.01 -0.80 -1.84
C ARG A 50 -3.75 -0.87 -0.34
N VAL A 51 -3.75 0.27 0.33
CA VAL A 51 -3.72 0.35 1.79
C VAL A 51 -5.09 0.80 2.28
N SER A 52 -5.66 0.08 3.23
CA SER A 52 -6.95 0.43 3.84
C SER A 52 -6.93 0.32 5.35
N SER A 53 -7.75 1.11 6.03
CA SER A 53 -7.90 1.07 7.49
C SER A 53 -9.27 1.61 7.88
N ARG A 54 -9.83 1.08 8.98
CA ARG A 54 -11.09 1.56 9.54
C ARG A 54 -10.88 2.93 10.20
N SER A 55 -11.77 3.88 9.95
CA SER A 55 -11.70 5.21 10.54
C SER A 55 -12.03 5.16 12.04
N ASN A 56 -11.12 5.68 12.86
CA ASN A 56 -11.36 5.82 14.30
C ASN A 56 -12.31 6.99 14.62
N LEU A 57 -12.56 7.90 13.67
CA LEU A 57 -13.39 9.09 13.85
C LEU A 57 -14.79 8.92 13.26
N LEU A 58 -14.94 8.04 12.27
CA LEU A 58 -16.18 7.86 11.52
C LEU A 58 -16.56 6.38 11.55
N PRO A 59 -17.46 5.97 12.47
CA PRO A 59 -17.89 4.59 12.59
C PRO A 59 -18.40 4.02 11.25
N GLY A 60 -17.95 2.81 10.91
CA GLY A 60 -18.35 2.12 9.67
C GLY A 60 -17.66 2.60 8.39
N ILE A 61 -16.80 3.62 8.46
CA ILE A 61 -16.08 4.12 7.28
C ILE A 61 -14.69 3.50 7.18
N THR A 62 -14.38 2.95 6.00
CA THR A 62 -13.03 2.51 5.64
C THR A 62 -12.35 3.58 4.80
N ILE A 63 -11.18 4.01 5.24
CA ILE A 63 -10.30 4.87 4.46
C ILE A 63 -9.36 3.99 3.66
N SER A 64 -9.19 4.29 2.37
CA SER A 64 -8.27 3.57 1.52
C SER A 64 -7.57 4.48 0.52
N ALA A 65 -6.39 4.06 0.08
CA ALA A 65 -5.68 4.64 -1.05
C ALA A 65 -5.10 3.52 -1.89
N GLU A 66 -4.88 3.82 -3.17
CA GLU A 66 -4.20 2.94 -4.11
C GLU A 66 -3.05 3.68 -4.76
N ALA A 67 -1.97 2.96 -5.01
CA ALA A 67 -0.84 3.44 -5.80
C ALA A 67 -0.35 2.35 -6.73
N VAL A 68 0.25 2.78 -7.83
CA VAL A 68 0.74 1.89 -8.89
C VAL A 68 2.21 2.20 -9.14
N ALA A 69 3.02 1.15 -9.34
CA ALA A 69 4.41 1.26 -9.73
C ALA A 69 4.72 0.27 -10.86
N ALA A 70 5.50 0.69 -11.85
CA ALA A 70 6.00 -0.23 -12.88
C ALA A 70 7.01 -1.20 -12.25
N VAL A 71 6.93 -2.47 -12.65
CA VAL A 71 7.90 -3.51 -12.27
C VAL A 71 9.25 -3.14 -12.87
N GLU A 72 10.31 -3.22 -12.07
CA GLU A 72 11.67 -2.95 -12.56
C GLU A 72 12.07 -4.03 -13.58
N PRO A 73 12.48 -3.65 -14.81
CA PRO A 73 12.89 -4.63 -15.81
C PRO A 73 14.25 -5.25 -15.46
N GLY A 74 14.39 -6.57 -15.64
CA GLY A 74 15.66 -7.28 -15.44
C GLY A 74 15.83 -7.92 -14.07
N LEU A 75 14.77 -7.98 -13.27
CA LEU A 75 14.65 -8.81 -12.07
C LEU A 75 13.75 -10.02 -12.34
#